data_AF-A0A4Q8BBD5-F1
#
_entry.id   AF-A0A4Q8BBD5-F1
#
_cell.length_a   1.000
_cell.length_b   1.000
_cell.length_c   1.000
_cell.angle_alpha   90.00
_cell.angle_beta   90.00
_cell.angle_gamma   90.00
#
_symmetry.space_group_name_H-M   'P 1'
#
loop_
_entity.id
_entity.type
_entity.pdbx_description
1 polymer ?
#
loop_
_entity_poly.entity_id
_entity_poly.type
_entity_poly.pdbx_seq_one_letter_code
_entity_poly.pdbx_strand_id
1 'polypeptide(L)'
;MTEPATTATVTKSQSMLLALLQRYPVTTLLLAPYAVLIVPMAVINHNPETGFILGLLALAMAGATLVETAALLIWRRKTWRQETISTRTDHPKIFLIARLVAIGSMIADVAGTMAGRGTIFTQVSGTVAASPVASASALVAGWKYVAFALLLSSVLTGRARRGAFYRWTLALIGVQVCLVFVTAISAPLIGYLTFVFAAGLILGAIRFRYVVVAVAVLFLVWPTIFNARNEVRVANGIVVSNNSATDRLRFDTQLTRASGFEVPVDVGQPGIADFPRYGFVPRIVDRERPLISTGAKINQYLGGSATSSFNFLTLGTVYFLDGPVGVVIYYGLWALVVASLLWVGRGPGPVRLCLLCLVIAGPMVWVSTYPDTVIGLLQHTVSAFPVFLAIMLSKREKKTGRHPAPALDPHLALRV
;
A
#
# COMPACT_ATOMS: atom_id res chain seq x y z
N MET A 1 -20.33 9.31 43.72
CA MET A 1 -19.12 10.15 43.50
C MET A 1 -18.31 9.48 42.39
N THR A 2 -18.72 9.66 41.15
CA THR A 2 -18.18 10.64 40.17
C THR A 2 -16.82 10.24 39.60
N GLU A 3 -16.82 9.22 38.74
CA GLU A 3 -15.99 9.17 37.54
C GLU A 3 -16.70 8.29 36.49
N PRO A 4 -17.28 8.90 35.45
CA PRO A 4 -16.90 8.49 34.10
C PRO A 4 -16.95 9.67 33.11
N ALA A 5 -15.93 10.52 33.10
CA ALA A 5 -15.79 11.59 32.09
C ALA A 5 -14.69 11.30 31.04
N THR A 6 -13.74 10.41 31.35
CA THR A 6 -12.54 10.16 30.53
C THR A 6 -12.72 9.09 29.45
N THR A 7 -13.71 8.20 29.54
CA THR A 7 -13.97 7.15 28.51
C THR A 7 -14.84 7.64 27.35
N ALA A 8 -15.69 8.65 27.56
CA ALA A 8 -16.57 9.21 26.53
C ALA A 8 -15.83 10.14 25.54
N THR A 9 -14.82 10.87 26.01
CA THR A 9 -14.02 11.79 25.18
C THR A 9 -13.08 11.04 24.25
N VAL A 10 -12.44 9.95 24.73
CA VAL A 10 -11.54 9.10 23.93
C VAL A 10 -12.28 8.39 22.79
N THR A 11 -13.54 7.99 23.00
CA THR A 11 -14.36 7.34 21.97
C THR A 11 -14.85 8.32 20.90
N LYS A 12 -15.19 9.56 21.29
CA LYS A 12 -15.60 10.61 20.35
C LYS A 12 -14.45 11.09 19.46
N SER A 13 -13.25 11.29 20.02
CA SER A 13 -12.05 11.68 19.25
C SER A 13 -11.65 10.62 18.19
N GLN A 14 -11.68 9.33 18.56
CA GLN A 14 -11.40 8.25 17.61
C GLN A 14 -12.42 8.19 16.46
N SER A 15 -13.67 8.57 16.71
CA SER A 15 -14.70 8.63 15.66
C SER A 15 -14.43 9.76 14.66
N MET A 16 -13.87 10.88 15.10
CA MET A 16 -13.58 12.05 14.27
C MET A 16 -12.36 11.83 13.38
N LEU A 17 -11.26 11.29 13.94
CA LEU A 17 -10.05 10.97 13.17
C LEU A 17 -10.34 9.92 12.09
N LEU A 18 -11.09 8.87 12.44
CA LEU A 18 -11.52 7.86 11.46
C LEU A 18 -12.42 8.47 10.38
N ALA A 19 -13.32 9.40 10.74
CA ALA A 19 -14.15 10.09 9.77
C ALA A 19 -13.33 10.95 8.80
N LEU A 20 -12.29 11.63 9.29
CA LEU A 20 -11.37 12.41 8.46
C LEU A 20 -10.56 11.51 7.51
N LEU A 21 -9.94 10.46 8.04
CA LEU A 21 -9.19 9.44 7.27
C LEU A 21 -10.00 8.85 6.13
N GLN A 22 -11.30 8.68 6.33
CA GLN A 22 -12.18 8.12 5.32
C GLN A 22 -12.78 9.13 4.35
N ARG A 23 -12.75 10.43 4.69
CA ARG A 23 -13.16 11.53 3.82
C ARG A 23 -12.01 11.97 2.90
N TYR A 24 -10.78 11.95 3.43
CA TYR A 24 -9.59 12.39 2.72
C TYR A 24 -8.48 11.31 2.78
N PRO A 25 -8.73 10.09 2.28
CA PRO A 25 -7.78 8.98 2.39
C PRO A 25 -6.41 9.27 1.76
N VAL A 26 -6.36 9.79 0.54
CA VAL A 26 -5.10 10.08 -0.16
C VAL A 26 -4.37 11.26 0.47
N THR A 27 -5.07 12.34 0.78
CA THR A 27 -4.45 13.48 1.49
C THR A 27 -3.87 13.04 2.83
N THR A 28 -4.57 12.18 3.58
CA THR A 28 -4.07 11.72 4.88
C THR A 28 -2.88 10.76 4.72
N LEU A 29 -2.91 9.87 3.73
CA LEU A 29 -1.78 8.97 3.44
C LEU A 29 -0.53 9.74 3.02
N LEU A 30 -0.72 10.79 2.22
CA LEU A 30 0.34 11.70 1.82
C LEU A 30 0.87 12.47 3.03
N LEU A 31 0.00 13.08 3.85
CA LEU A 31 0.41 13.93 4.96
C LEU A 31 1.10 13.15 6.10
N ALA A 32 0.63 11.93 6.40
CA ALA A 32 1.08 11.16 7.57
C ALA A 32 2.62 10.97 7.67
N PRO A 33 3.34 10.47 6.65
CA PRO A 33 4.80 10.32 6.73
C PRO A 33 5.52 11.67 6.83
N TYR A 34 4.96 12.74 6.25
CA TYR A 34 5.56 14.07 6.31
C TYR A 34 5.41 14.69 7.69
N ALA A 35 4.22 14.58 8.29
CA ALA A 35 3.93 15.11 9.61
C ALA A 35 4.68 14.37 10.73
N VAL A 36 4.89 13.05 10.59
CA VAL A 36 5.49 12.22 11.64
C VAL A 36 7.00 12.09 11.50
N LEU A 37 7.53 12.02 10.27
CA LEU A 37 8.93 11.68 10.03
C LEU A 37 9.69 12.80 9.34
N ILE A 38 9.22 13.27 8.18
CA ILE A 38 10.05 14.08 7.28
C ILE A 38 10.18 15.53 7.76
N VAL A 39 9.06 16.20 8.05
CA VAL A 39 9.07 17.61 8.48
C VAL A 39 9.69 17.77 9.87
N PRO A 40 9.37 16.93 10.90
CA PRO A 40 10.04 17.02 12.18
C PRO A 40 11.57 16.86 12.05
N MET A 41 12.04 15.92 11.23
CA MET A 41 13.47 15.74 11.00
C MET A 41 14.09 16.94 10.29
N ALA A 42 13.42 17.53 9.29
CA ALA A 42 13.90 18.73 8.60
C ALA A 42 14.06 19.91 9.57
N VAL A 43 13.09 20.11 10.48
CA VAL A 43 13.11 21.18 11.48
C VAL A 43 14.19 20.95 12.53
N ILE A 44 14.25 19.75 13.12
CA ILE A 44 15.26 19.42 14.16
C ILE A 44 16.68 19.57 13.61
N ASN A 45 16.91 19.17 12.36
CA ASN A 45 18.22 19.24 11.71
C ASN A 45 18.48 20.54 10.96
N HIS A 46 17.63 21.57 11.13
CA HIS A 46 17.80 22.90 10.52
C HIS A 46 18.05 22.84 9.00
N ASN A 47 17.29 21.99 8.29
CA ASN A 47 17.47 21.81 6.85
C ASN A 47 17.07 23.12 6.12
N PRO A 48 17.99 23.75 5.35
CA PRO A 48 17.72 25.02 4.68
C PRO A 48 16.58 24.93 3.64
N GLU A 49 16.33 23.74 3.13
CA GLU A 49 15.37 23.47 2.05
C GLU A 49 14.00 23.01 2.62
N THR A 50 13.73 23.30 3.89
CA THR A 50 12.44 22.99 4.52
C THR A 50 11.27 23.66 3.78
N GLY A 51 11.48 24.88 3.25
CA GLY A 51 10.49 25.57 2.42
C GLY A 51 10.12 24.80 1.15
N PHE A 52 11.11 24.21 0.47
CA PHE A 52 10.89 23.35 -0.70
C PHE A 52 10.07 22.11 -0.34
N ILE A 53 10.41 21.42 0.76
CA ILE A 53 9.67 20.24 1.24
C ILE A 53 8.20 20.59 1.51
N LEU A 54 7.95 21.68 2.22
CA LEU A 54 6.59 22.13 2.56
C LEU A 54 5.82 22.58 1.32
N GLY A 55 6.45 23.31 0.39
CA GLY A 55 5.84 23.71 -0.87
C GLY A 55 5.42 22.52 -1.72
N LEU A 56 6.28 21.50 -1.81
CA LEU A 56 5.99 20.30 -2.58
C LEU A 56 4.86 19.47 -1.95
N LEU A 57 4.85 19.35 -0.62
CA LEU A 57 3.75 18.72 0.11
C LEU A 57 2.45 19.49 -0.09
N ALA A 58 2.49 20.83 -0.05
CA ALA A 58 1.32 21.67 -0.25
C ALA A 58 0.72 21.49 -1.66
N LEU A 59 1.56 21.42 -2.71
CA LEU A 59 1.12 21.14 -4.08
C LEU A 59 0.43 19.77 -4.19
N ALA A 60 1.05 18.73 -3.64
CA ALA A 60 0.48 17.38 -3.65
C ALA A 60 -0.83 17.29 -2.88
N MET A 61 -0.91 17.94 -1.70
CA MET A 61 -2.14 18.03 -0.92
C MET A 61 -3.22 18.82 -1.67
N ALA A 62 -2.88 19.92 -2.35
CA ALA A 62 -3.84 20.69 -3.13
C ALA A 62 -4.50 19.82 -4.22
N GLY A 63 -3.70 19.07 -4.98
CA GLY A 63 -4.22 18.12 -5.98
C GLY A 63 -5.14 17.05 -5.37
N ALA A 64 -4.70 16.41 -4.29
CA ALA A 64 -5.48 15.37 -3.63
C ALA A 64 -6.78 15.91 -2.99
N THR A 65 -6.68 16.99 -2.20
CA THR A 65 -7.83 17.57 -1.46
C THR A 65 -8.88 18.14 -2.40
N LEU A 66 -8.49 18.78 -3.50
CA LEU A 66 -9.43 19.28 -4.51
C LEU A 66 -10.27 18.14 -5.09
N VAL A 67 -9.61 17.06 -5.51
CA VAL A 67 -10.30 15.89 -6.09
C VAL A 67 -11.14 15.16 -5.06
N GLU A 68 -10.63 14.93 -3.85
CA GLU A 68 -11.38 14.28 -2.78
C GLU A 68 -12.61 15.10 -2.38
N THR A 69 -12.49 16.43 -2.29
CA THR A 69 -13.62 17.32 -1.99
C THR A 69 -14.66 17.30 -3.10
N ALA A 70 -14.24 17.40 -4.37
CA ALA A 70 -15.14 17.30 -5.51
C ALA A 70 -15.87 15.94 -5.54
N ALA A 71 -15.14 14.85 -5.34
CA ALA A 71 -15.70 13.51 -5.30
C ALA A 71 -16.66 13.30 -4.11
N LEU A 72 -16.41 13.91 -2.95
CA LEU A 72 -17.35 13.88 -1.81
C LEU A 72 -18.66 14.64 -2.11
N LEU A 73 -18.59 15.74 -2.87
CA LEU A 73 -19.76 16.50 -3.29
C LEU A 73 -20.61 15.72 -4.30
N ILE A 74 -19.97 15.04 -5.24
CA ILE A 74 -20.63 14.24 -6.29
C ILE A 74 -21.19 12.93 -5.71
N TRP A 75 -20.38 12.20 -4.94
CA TRP A 75 -20.73 10.88 -4.39
C TRP A 75 -21.12 11.02 -2.92
N ARG A 76 -22.37 11.43 -2.67
CA ARG A 76 -22.93 11.50 -1.31
C ARG A 76 -22.74 10.17 -0.58
N ARG A 77 -22.05 10.22 0.56
CA ARG A 77 -21.69 9.06 1.37
C ARG A 77 -22.95 8.43 1.99
N LYS A 78 -23.37 7.26 1.52
CA LYS A 78 -24.22 6.37 2.32
C LYS A 78 -23.36 5.76 3.43
N THR A 79 -23.94 5.58 4.61
CA THR A 79 -23.31 5.06 5.82
C THR A 79 -22.61 3.73 5.52
N TRP A 80 -21.28 3.78 5.41
CA TRP A 80 -20.41 2.67 5.01
C TRP A 80 -20.70 1.36 5.76
N ARG A 81 -21.07 1.46 7.04
CA ARG A 81 -21.50 0.36 7.92
C ARG A 81 -22.79 -0.33 7.50
N GLN A 82 -23.79 0.40 7.02
CA GLN A 82 -25.08 -0.18 6.63
C GLN A 82 -24.95 -0.94 5.30
N GLU A 83 -24.10 -0.49 4.39
CA GLU A 83 -23.88 -1.16 3.10
C GLU A 83 -22.92 -2.37 3.19
N THR A 84 -21.94 -2.37 4.10
CA THR A 84 -21.10 -3.57 4.38
C THR A 84 -21.91 -4.73 4.95
N ILE A 85 -23.04 -4.46 5.63
CA ILE A 85 -23.93 -5.50 6.14
C ILE A 85 -24.66 -6.21 4.99
N SER A 86 -25.01 -5.50 3.91
CA SER A 86 -25.68 -6.10 2.74
C SER A 86 -24.77 -7.00 1.88
N THR A 87 -23.45 -6.79 1.93
CA THR A 87 -22.45 -7.63 1.25
C THR A 87 -22.07 -8.89 2.05
N ARG A 88 -22.51 -8.99 3.32
CA ARG A 88 -22.28 -10.14 4.21
C ARG A 88 -22.81 -11.45 3.63
N THR A 89 -23.90 -11.42 2.87
CA THR A 89 -24.59 -12.61 2.34
C THR A 89 -23.99 -13.17 1.06
N ASP A 90 -23.31 -12.34 0.28
CA ASP A 90 -23.06 -12.64 -1.12
C ASP A 90 -21.80 -13.51 -1.34
N HIS A 91 -20.81 -13.47 -0.44
CA HIS A 91 -19.53 -14.19 -0.61
C HIS A 91 -19.18 -15.12 0.58
N PRO A 92 -19.78 -16.32 0.68
CA PRO A 92 -19.57 -17.24 1.80
C PRO A 92 -18.13 -17.78 1.94
N LYS A 93 -17.40 -17.95 0.83
CA LYS A 93 -16.07 -18.56 0.82
C LYS A 93 -14.92 -17.56 0.93
N ILE A 94 -15.20 -16.27 1.14
CA ILE A 94 -14.17 -15.21 1.12
C ILE A 94 -13.01 -15.46 2.08
N PHE A 95 -13.29 -15.96 3.28
CA PHE A 95 -12.25 -16.24 4.28
C PHE A 95 -11.38 -17.47 3.91
N LEU A 96 -11.96 -18.45 3.22
CA LEU A 96 -11.18 -19.57 2.68
C LEU A 96 -10.23 -19.09 1.59
N ILE A 97 -10.75 -18.31 0.63
CA ILE A 97 -9.95 -17.71 -0.45
C ILE A 97 -8.83 -16.86 0.15
N ALA A 98 -9.14 -16.01 1.14
CA ALA A 98 -8.15 -15.18 1.81
C ALA A 98 -6.97 -15.99 2.39
N ARG A 99 -7.26 -17.14 3.02
CA ARG A 99 -6.22 -18.02 3.59
C ARG A 99 -5.38 -18.70 2.52
N LEU A 100 -6.01 -19.19 1.45
CA LEU A 100 -5.29 -19.81 0.33
C LEU A 100 -4.36 -18.81 -0.35
N VAL A 101 -4.83 -17.59 -0.60
CA VAL A 101 -4.02 -16.51 -1.18
C VAL A 101 -2.90 -16.10 -0.23
N ALA A 102 -3.16 -16.03 1.08
CA ALA A 102 -2.12 -15.74 2.09
C ALA A 102 -1.03 -16.81 2.08
N ILE A 103 -1.39 -18.09 2.17
CA ILE A 103 -0.44 -19.21 2.12
C ILE A 103 0.35 -19.19 0.81
N GLY A 104 -0.34 -19.06 -0.33
CA GLY A 104 0.30 -18.98 -1.65
C GLY A 104 1.28 -17.82 -1.75
N SER A 105 0.92 -16.64 -1.23
CA SER A 105 1.82 -15.49 -1.21
C SER A 105 3.04 -15.71 -0.32
N MET A 106 2.88 -16.31 0.87
CA MET A 106 3.98 -16.60 1.78
C MET A 106 4.96 -17.63 1.19
N ILE A 107 4.44 -18.71 0.60
CA ILE A 107 5.28 -19.72 -0.06
C ILE A 107 6.01 -19.11 -1.26
N ALA A 108 5.31 -18.34 -2.10
CA ALA A 108 5.91 -17.70 -3.27
C ALA A 108 7.00 -16.69 -2.89
N ASP A 109 6.77 -15.89 -1.85
CA ASP A 109 7.75 -14.93 -1.33
C ASP A 109 9.01 -15.64 -0.83
N VAL A 110 8.87 -16.67 0.01
CA VAL A 110 10.01 -17.45 0.53
C VAL A 110 10.74 -18.17 -0.60
N ALA A 111 10.03 -18.94 -1.44
CA ALA A 111 10.63 -19.69 -2.53
C ALA A 111 11.30 -18.78 -3.57
N GLY A 112 10.68 -17.65 -3.89
CA GLY A 112 11.23 -16.65 -4.79
C GLY A 112 12.53 -16.06 -4.25
N THR A 113 12.55 -15.66 -2.98
CA THR A 113 13.75 -15.13 -2.33
C THR A 113 14.85 -16.17 -2.22
N MET A 114 14.54 -17.42 -1.86
CA MET A 114 15.52 -18.52 -1.86
C MET A 114 16.09 -18.80 -3.25
N ALA A 115 15.29 -18.58 -4.30
CA ALA A 115 15.75 -18.62 -5.70
C ALA A 115 16.52 -17.36 -6.13
N GLY A 116 16.88 -16.46 -5.20
CA GLY A 116 17.67 -15.25 -5.44
C GLY A 116 16.86 -14.01 -5.80
N ARG A 117 15.54 -14.10 -5.95
CA ARG A 117 14.70 -12.98 -6.37
C ARG A 117 14.71 -11.84 -5.35
N GLY A 118 15.07 -10.65 -5.82
CA GLY A 118 15.06 -9.43 -5.00
C GLY A 118 16.13 -9.40 -3.91
N THR A 119 17.15 -10.26 -4.02
CA THR A 119 18.30 -10.25 -3.12
C THR A 119 19.32 -9.21 -3.60
N ILE A 120 20.03 -8.58 -2.66
CA ILE A 120 21.14 -7.68 -3.01
C ILE A 120 22.24 -8.43 -3.78
N PHE A 121 22.39 -9.72 -3.54
CA PHE A 121 23.40 -10.55 -4.19
C PHE A 121 23.19 -10.62 -5.70
N THR A 122 21.97 -10.89 -6.17
CA THR A 122 21.65 -10.84 -7.61
C THR A 122 21.82 -9.46 -8.24
N GLN A 123 21.73 -8.39 -7.45
CA GLN A 123 21.98 -7.02 -7.93
C GLN A 123 23.48 -6.74 -8.08
N VAL A 124 24.32 -7.31 -7.20
CA VAL A 124 25.78 -7.12 -7.21
C VAL A 124 26.47 -8.07 -8.19
N SER A 125 26.03 -9.32 -8.30
CA SER A 125 26.63 -10.33 -9.19
C SER A 125 26.25 -10.17 -10.66
N GLY A 126 25.28 -9.31 -10.99
CA GLY A 126 24.74 -9.13 -12.35
C GLY A 126 24.00 -10.36 -12.89
N THR A 127 23.94 -11.46 -12.13
CA THR A 127 23.23 -12.68 -12.50
C THR A 127 21.76 -12.53 -12.10
N VAL A 128 20.93 -12.16 -13.08
CA VAL A 128 19.49 -12.32 -12.95
C VAL A 128 19.23 -13.79 -12.62
N ALA A 129 18.56 -14.05 -11.50
CA ALA A 129 18.16 -15.40 -11.14
C ALA A 129 17.35 -16.02 -12.29
N ALA A 130 18.02 -16.81 -13.14
CA ALA A 130 17.43 -17.53 -14.27
C ALA A 130 16.63 -18.76 -13.79
N SER A 131 16.29 -18.82 -12.51
CA SER A 131 15.52 -19.90 -11.92
C SER A 131 14.06 -19.81 -12.36
N PRO A 132 13.47 -20.90 -12.90
CA PRO A 132 12.04 -20.99 -13.16
C PRO A 132 11.19 -20.68 -11.92
N VAL A 133 11.69 -21.00 -10.72
CA VAL A 133 11.02 -20.73 -9.44
C VAL A 133 10.95 -19.23 -9.17
N ALA A 134 12.03 -18.48 -9.44
CA ALA A 134 12.04 -17.02 -9.31
C ALA A 134 11.02 -16.38 -10.27
N SER A 135 10.94 -16.88 -11.51
CA SER A 135 9.98 -16.39 -12.51
C SER A 135 8.52 -16.72 -12.15
N ALA A 136 8.25 -17.94 -11.67
CA ALA A 136 6.91 -18.33 -11.24
C ALA A 136 6.44 -17.55 -10.01
N SER A 137 7.33 -17.38 -9.01
CA SER A 137 7.02 -16.55 -7.83
C SER A 137 6.71 -15.09 -8.20
N ALA A 138 7.27 -14.59 -9.31
CA ALA A 138 7.01 -13.24 -9.79
C ALA A 138 5.57 -12.99 -10.19
N LEU A 139 4.88 -14.02 -10.66
CA LEU A 139 3.47 -13.96 -11.01
C LEU A 139 2.56 -13.80 -9.79
N VAL A 140 3.07 -13.93 -8.57
CA VAL A 140 2.28 -13.97 -7.32
C VAL A 140 2.68 -12.84 -6.34
N ALA A 141 3.64 -11.98 -6.71
CA ALA A 141 4.25 -11.02 -5.78
C ALA A 141 3.29 -9.97 -5.19
N GLY A 142 2.15 -9.71 -5.85
CA GLY A 142 1.11 -8.81 -5.34
C GLY A 142 0.13 -9.48 -4.36
N TRP A 143 0.17 -10.81 -4.23
CA TRP A 143 -0.88 -11.56 -3.52
C TRP A 143 -0.89 -11.30 -2.02
N LYS A 144 0.22 -10.88 -1.40
CA LYS A 144 0.22 -10.52 0.03
C LYS A 144 -0.68 -9.33 0.34
N TYR A 145 -0.81 -8.37 -0.59
CA TYR A 145 -1.70 -7.22 -0.46
C TYR A 145 -3.15 -7.62 -0.69
N VAL A 146 -3.39 -8.49 -1.67
CA VAL A 146 -4.71 -9.09 -1.96
C VAL A 146 -5.19 -9.95 -0.78
N ALA A 147 -4.32 -10.79 -0.22
CA ALA A 147 -4.59 -11.60 0.95
C ALA A 147 -5.01 -10.72 2.13
N PHE A 148 -4.25 -9.66 2.43
CA PHE A 148 -4.60 -8.71 3.47
C PHE A 148 -5.98 -8.08 3.23
N ALA A 149 -6.25 -7.62 2.01
CA ALA A 149 -7.53 -7.04 1.63
C ALA A 149 -8.71 -8.01 1.84
N LEU A 150 -8.53 -9.29 1.50
CA LEU A 150 -9.55 -10.33 1.67
C LEU A 150 -9.75 -10.75 3.12
N LEU A 151 -8.67 -10.82 3.91
CA LEU A 151 -8.76 -11.05 5.36
C LEU A 151 -9.53 -9.90 6.04
N LEU A 152 -9.22 -8.67 5.64
CA LEU A 152 -9.90 -7.48 6.11
C LEU A 152 -11.37 -7.46 5.70
N SER A 153 -11.67 -7.73 4.42
CA SER A 153 -13.03 -7.88 3.92
C SER A 153 -13.80 -8.99 4.65
N SER A 154 -13.14 -10.10 5.00
CA SER A 154 -13.73 -11.20 5.77
C SER A 154 -14.14 -10.76 7.18
N VAL A 155 -13.37 -9.89 7.84
CA VAL A 155 -13.74 -9.33 9.15
C VAL A 155 -14.85 -8.30 9.03
N LEU A 156 -14.77 -7.41 8.04
CA LEU A 156 -15.78 -6.37 7.81
C LEU A 156 -17.16 -6.96 7.49
N THR A 157 -17.18 -8.08 6.76
CA THR A 157 -18.41 -8.85 6.47
C THR A 157 -18.80 -9.82 7.59
N GLY A 158 -18.06 -9.88 8.69
CA GLY A 158 -18.36 -10.78 9.82
C GLY A 158 -18.20 -12.27 9.50
N ARG A 159 -17.42 -12.62 8.47
CA ARG A 159 -17.07 -14.00 8.07
C ARG A 159 -15.85 -14.54 8.83
N ALA A 160 -15.05 -13.67 9.43
CA ALA A 160 -13.90 -14.03 10.25
C ALA A 160 -13.90 -13.29 11.59
N ARG A 161 -13.36 -13.95 12.63
CA ARG A 161 -13.10 -13.30 13.92
C ARG A 161 -11.90 -12.35 13.78
N ARG A 162 -11.91 -11.23 14.52
CA ARG A 162 -10.77 -10.27 14.54
C ARG A 162 -9.44 -10.92 14.92
N GLY A 163 -9.45 -11.87 15.87
CA GLY A 163 -8.24 -12.61 16.24
C GLY A 163 -7.68 -13.46 15.08
N ALA A 164 -8.52 -13.99 14.19
CA ALA A 164 -8.04 -14.70 13.01
C ALA A 164 -7.37 -13.73 12.03
N PHE A 165 -7.94 -12.55 11.81
CA PHE A 165 -7.32 -11.49 11.01
C PHE A 165 -5.95 -11.11 11.55
N TYR A 166 -5.83 -10.78 12.85
CA TYR A 166 -4.53 -10.41 13.42
C TYR A 166 -3.49 -11.52 13.32
N ARG A 167 -3.87 -12.80 13.53
CA ARG A 167 -2.94 -13.93 13.35
C ARG A 167 -2.42 -14.06 11.92
N TRP A 168 -3.29 -13.95 10.92
CA TRP A 168 -2.89 -14.04 9.52
C TRP A 168 -2.08 -12.82 9.06
N THR A 169 -2.45 -11.61 9.51
CA THR A 169 -1.64 -10.41 9.27
C THR A 169 -0.27 -10.53 9.91
N LEU A 170 -0.19 -11.03 11.15
CA LEU A 170 1.09 -11.25 11.84
C LEU A 170 1.94 -12.30 11.12
N ALA A 171 1.35 -13.37 10.59
CA ALA A 171 2.06 -14.35 9.78
C ALA A 171 2.64 -13.73 8.50
N LEU A 172 1.85 -12.91 7.78
CA LEU A 172 2.34 -12.19 6.60
C LEU A 172 3.48 -11.22 6.93
N ILE A 173 3.36 -10.47 8.04
CA ILE A 173 4.44 -9.60 8.54
C ILE A 173 5.67 -10.43 8.91
N GLY A 174 5.50 -11.55 9.61
CA GLY A 174 6.57 -12.46 10.02
C GLY A 174 7.37 -12.96 8.83
N VAL A 175 6.71 -13.32 7.72
CA VAL A 175 7.41 -13.67 6.47
C VAL A 175 8.24 -12.50 5.96
N GLN A 176 7.71 -11.28 5.90
CA GLN A 176 8.49 -10.12 5.46
C GLN A 176 9.70 -9.85 6.37
N VAL A 177 9.55 -10.04 7.69
CA VAL A 177 10.67 -9.93 8.65
C VAL A 177 11.74 -10.97 8.34
N CYS A 178 11.38 -12.24 8.13
CA CYS A 178 12.33 -13.27 7.71
C CYS A 178 13.04 -12.89 6.40
N LEU A 179 12.31 -12.36 5.42
CA LEU A 179 12.90 -11.94 4.14
C LEU A 179 13.92 -10.82 4.30
N VAL A 180 13.79 -9.92 5.28
CA VAL A 180 14.82 -8.88 5.52
C VAL A 180 16.17 -9.51 5.82
N PHE A 181 16.19 -10.57 6.63
CA PHE A 181 17.42 -11.27 6.99
C PHE A 181 18.01 -12.05 5.82
N VAL A 182 17.17 -12.65 4.97
CA VAL A 182 17.63 -13.41 3.79
C VAL A 182 18.10 -12.48 2.67
N THR A 183 17.43 -11.35 2.44
CA THR A 183 17.74 -10.43 1.34
C THR A 183 18.73 -9.33 1.72
N ALA A 184 18.94 -9.08 3.02
CA ALA A 184 19.62 -7.92 3.56
C ALA A 184 19.05 -6.57 3.09
N ILE A 185 17.74 -6.51 2.82
CA ILE A 185 17.01 -5.32 2.36
C ILE A 185 15.76 -5.11 3.24
N SER A 186 15.69 -3.96 3.94
CA SER A 186 14.60 -3.64 4.87
C SER A 186 13.43 -2.87 4.22
N ALA A 187 13.64 -2.24 3.06
CA ALA A 187 12.63 -1.40 2.41
C ALA A 187 11.29 -2.12 2.13
N PRO A 188 11.25 -3.38 1.64
CA PRO A 188 10.00 -4.11 1.44
C PRO A 188 9.18 -4.31 2.72
N LEU A 189 9.85 -4.55 3.86
CA LEU A 189 9.18 -4.68 5.17
C LEU A 189 8.56 -3.35 5.60
N ILE A 190 9.30 -2.23 5.50
CA ILE A 190 8.79 -0.90 5.86
C ILE A 190 7.60 -0.52 4.98
N GLY A 191 7.70 -0.77 3.67
CA GLY A 191 6.60 -0.56 2.73
C GLY A 191 5.37 -1.40 3.09
N TYR A 192 5.56 -2.68 3.41
CA TYR A 192 4.46 -3.56 3.80
C TYR A 192 3.80 -3.15 5.14
N LEU A 193 4.59 -2.78 6.15
CA LEU A 193 4.07 -2.29 7.43
C LEU A 193 3.27 -1.00 7.25
N THR A 194 3.82 -0.05 6.49
CA THR A 194 3.13 1.20 6.15
C THR A 194 1.79 0.90 5.48
N PHE A 195 1.77 0.00 4.48
CA PHE A 195 0.55 -0.46 3.82
C PHE A 195 -0.47 -1.05 4.80
N VAL A 196 -0.06 -1.99 5.66
CA VAL A 196 -0.96 -2.65 6.62
C VAL A 196 -1.62 -1.64 7.55
N PHE A 197 -0.85 -0.69 8.08
CA PHE A 197 -1.39 0.35 8.96
C PHE A 197 -2.27 1.34 8.21
N ALA A 198 -1.85 1.81 7.03
CA ALA A 198 -2.61 2.68 6.15
C ALA A 198 -3.98 2.09 5.80
N ALA A 199 -4.00 0.91 5.18
CA ALA A 199 -5.22 0.23 4.79
C ALA A 199 -6.08 -0.14 6.00
N GLY A 200 -5.46 -0.62 7.09
CA GLY A 200 -6.14 -0.96 8.33
C GLY A 200 -6.80 0.23 9.03
N LEU A 201 -6.19 1.42 8.98
CA LEU A 201 -6.75 2.66 9.52
C LEU A 201 -7.90 3.19 8.67
N ILE A 202 -7.69 3.33 7.36
CA ILE A 202 -8.71 3.85 6.42
C ILE A 202 -9.97 2.98 6.51
N LEU A 203 -9.80 1.66 6.53
CA LEU A 203 -10.91 0.72 6.59
C LEU A 203 -11.41 0.44 8.02
N GLY A 204 -10.81 1.08 9.04
CA GLY A 204 -11.27 1.05 10.43
C GLY A 204 -11.07 -0.28 11.18
N ALA A 205 -10.19 -1.16 10.70
CA ALA A 205 -9.86 -2.43 11.36
C ALA A 205 -8.74 -2.33 12.39
N ILE A 206 -7.84 -1.35 12.23
CA ILE A 206 -6.76 -1.07 13.17
C ILE A 206 -7.08 0.25 13.86
N ARG A 207 -6.93 0.29 15.19
CA ARG A 207 -7.09 1.53 15.96
C ARG A 207 -5.83 2.37 15.86
N PHE A 208 -5.98 3.69 15.78
CA PHE A 208 -4.87 4.64 15.73
C PHE A 208 -3.83 4.44 16.84
N ARG A 209 -4.27 4.17 18.07
CA ARG A 209 -3.35 3.87 19.20
C ARG A 209 -2.38 2.72 18.93
N TYR A 210 -2.78 1.71 18.16
CA TYR A 210 -1.89 0.60 17.81
C TYR A 210 -0.85 1.01 16.77
N VAL A 211 -1.18 1.96 15.89
CA VAL A 211 -0.23 2.53 14.94
C VAL A 211 0.82 3.36 15.68
N VAL A 212 0.40 4.20 16.63
CA VAL A 212 1.35 4.97 17.47
C VAL A 212 2.32 4.06 18.21
N VAL A 213 1.81 3.01 18.86
CA VAL A 213 2.65 2.01 19.54
C VAL A 213 3.58 1.32 18.55
N ALA A 214 3.10 0.92 17.37
CA ALA A 214 3.92 0.26 16.37
C ALA A 214 5.03 1.17 15.82
N VAL A 215 4.75 2.45 15.60
CA VAL A 215 5.75 3.45 15.20
C VAL A 215 6.82 3.59 16.28
N ALA A 216 6.42 3.73 17.55
CA ALA A 216 7.37 3.81 18.66
C ALA A 216 8.25 2.56 18.76
N VAL A 217 7.67 1.36 18.66
CA VAL A 217 8.42 0.10 18.64
C VAL A 217 9.35 0.02 17.45
N LEU A 218 8.91 0.44 16.26
CA LEU A 218 9.76 0.44 15.06
C LEU A 218 10.97 1.35 15.24
N PHE A 219 10.79 2.55 15.80
CA PHE A 219 11.88 3.47 16.12
C PHE A 219 12.89 2.87 17.10
N LEU A 220 12.42 2.18 18.14
CA LEU A 220 13.28 1.52 19.13
C LEU A 220 14.06 0.35 18.54
N VAL A 221 13.43 -0.44 17.65
CA VAL A 221 14.03 -1.67 17.09
C VAL A 221 14.84 -1.39 15.81
N TRP A 222 14.64 -0.23 15.18
CA TRP A 222 15.30 0.14 13.92
C TRP A 222 16.84 0.05 13.94
N PRO A 223 17.56 0.58 14.97
CA PRO A 223 19.01 0.46 15.03
C PRO A 223 19.48 -1.01 15.01
N THR A 224 18.81 -1.88 15.76
CA THR A 224 19.12 -3.31 15.84
C THR A 224 18.91 -4.00 14.49
N ILE A 225 17.77 -3.74 13.82
CA ILE A 225 17.50 -4.28 12.48
C ILE A 225 18.54 -3.78 11.48
N PHE A 226 18.92 -2.51 11.55
CA PHE A 226 19.90 -1.92 10.65
C PHE A 226 21.28 -2.52 10.81
N ASN A 227 21.74 -2.69 12.06
CA ASN A 227 23.02 -3.32 12.38
C ASN A 227 23.06 -4.78 11.92
N ALA A 228 22.04 -5.58 12.27
CA ALA A 228 21.95 -6.98 11.83
C ALA A 228 21.95 -7.10 10.29
N ARG A 229 21.23 -6.21 9.59
CA ARG A 229 21.21 -6.15 8.12
C ARG A 229 22.60 -5.79 7.55
N ASN A 230 23.35 -4.93 8.22
CA ASN A 230 24.70 -4.56 7.77
C ASN A 230 25.72 -5.66 8.03
N GLU A 231 25.62 -6.36 9.17
CA GLU A 231 26.45 -7.54 9.47
C GLU A 231 26.29 -8.61 8.38
N VAL A 232 25.04 -8.90 7.97
CA VAL A 232 24.78 -9.83 6.86
C VAL A 232 25.43 -9.36 5.55
N ARG A 233 25.45 -8.05 5.27
CA ARG A 233 26.10 -7.51 4.07
C ARG A 233 27.61 -7.66 4.11
N VAL A 234 28.22 -7.29 5.23
CA VAL A 234 29.68 -7.40 5.44
C VAL A 234 30.13 -8.86 5.39
N ALA A 235 29.40 -9.76 6.06
CA ALA A 235 29.68 -11.20 6.06
C ALA A 235 29.66 -11.82 4.65
N ASN A 236 28.94 -11.20 3.71
CA ASN A 236 28.86 -11.63 2.32
C ASN A 236 29.62 -10.71 1.35
N GLY A 237 30.61 -9.95 1.83
CA GLY A 237 31.53 -9.17 0.99
C GLY A 237 30.95 -7.89 0.36
N ILE A 238 29.79 -7.43 0.82
CA ILE A 238 29.16 -6.20 0.31
C ILE A 238 29.66 -5.01 1.14
N VAL A 239 30.27 -4.03 0.48
CA VAL A 239 30.69 -2.78 1.10
C VAL A 239 29.48 -2.02 1.62
N VAL A 240 29.49 -1.69 2.91
CA VAL A 240 28.44 -0.91 3.58
C VAL A 240 28.92 0.51 3.79
N SER A 241 28.08 1.49 3.46
CA SER A 241 28.30 2.91 3.77
C SER A 241 28.44 3.15 5.28
N ASN A 242 29.34 4.05 5.71
CA ASN A 242 29.51 4.48 7.12
C ASN A 242 28.32 5.25 7.72
N ASN A 243 27.16 5.24 7.08
CA ASN A 243 25.96 5.95 7.54
C ASN A 243 25.36 5.24 8.75
N SER A 244 25.07 5.99 9.81
CA SER A 244 24.37 5.48 10.99
C SER A 244 22.91 5.12 10.68
N ALA A 245 22.28 4.36 11.59
CA ALA A 245 20.86 4.03 11.49
C ALA A 245 19.97 5.30 11.45
N THR A 246 20.39 6.35 12.16
CA THR A 246 19.75 7.67 12.20
C THR A 246 19.95 8.45 10.91
N ASP A 247 21.13 8.37 10.27
CA ASP A 247 21.36 9.01 8.96
C ASP A 247 20.44 8.44 7.88
N ARG A 248 20.07 7.16 7.99
CA ARG A 248 19.13 6.51 7.08
C ARG A 248 17.68 6.95 7.28
N LEU A 249 17.35 7.58 8.41
CA LEU A 249 16.05 8.21 8.67
C LEU A 249 16.00 9.67 8.23
N ARG A 250 17.09 10.23 7.68
CA ARG A 250 17.13 11.58 7.09
C ARG A 250 16.44 11.65 5.72
N PHE A 251 15.16 11.30 5.69
CA PHE A 251 14.32 11.37 4.51
C PHE A 251 14.12 12.79 3.98
N ASP A 252 14.33 13.80 4.84
CA ASP A 252 14.42 15.21 4.46
C ASP A 252 15.52 15.42 3.42
N THR A 253 16.72 14.89 3.67
CA THR A 253 17.85 15.04 2.74
C THR A 253 17.64 14.31 1.42
N GLN A 254 16.89 13.20 1.44
CA GLN A 254 16.51 12.50 0.21
C GLN A 254 15.64 13.42 -0.64
N LEU A 255 14.60 14.03 -0.06
CA LEU A 255 13.69 14.89 -0.79
C LEU A 255 14.35 16.19 -1.28
N THR A 256 15.17 16.82 -0.42
CA THR A 256 15.87 18.07 -0.73
C THR A 256 16.80 17.95 -1.93
N ARG A 257 17.45 16.80 -2.15
CA ARG A 257 18.34 16.63 -3.30
C ARG A 257 17.65 16.91 -4.65
N ALA A 258 16.34 16.76 -4.73
CA ALA A 258 15.60 17.07 -5.95
C ALA A 258 15.49 18.58 -6.24
N SER A 259 15.66 19.47 -5.24
CA SER A 259 15.54 20.93 -5.45
C SER A 259 16.72 21.54 -6.21
N GLY A 260 17.87 20.85 -6.25
CA GLY A 260 19.07 21.31 -6.93
C GLY A 260 19.11 21.07 -8.45
N PHE A 261 18.05 20.52 -9.04
CA PHE A 261 18.00 20.15 -10.45
C PHE A 261 16.93 20.93 -11.21
N GLU A 262 17.21 21.22 -12.48
CA GLU A 262 16.21 21.71 -13.42
C GLU A 262 15.29 20.55 -13.84
N VAL A 263 13.99 20.67 -13.57
CA VAL A 263 12.99 19.62 -13.79
C VAL A 263 12.04 20.01 -14.93
N PRO A 264 11.50 19.05 -15.71
CA PRO A 264 11.61 17.58 -15.58
C PRO A 264 12.92 17.00 -16.10
N VAL A 265 13.41 15.93 -15.45
CA VAL A 265 14.62 15.19 -15.85
C VAL A 265 14.26 13.84 -16.49
N ASP A 266 14.88 13.54 -17.63
CA ASP A 266 14.82 12.23 -18.27
C ASP A 266 16.04 11.39 -17.93
N VAL A 267 15.83 10.29 -17.19
CA VAL A 267 16.83 9.27 -16.87
C VAL A 267 16.64 8.00 -17.70
N GLY A 268 15.83 8.06 -18.76
CA GLY A 268 15.40 6.92 -19.57
C GLY A 268 14.30 6.11 -18.90
N GLN A 269 13.44 6.75 -18.11
CA GLN A 269 12.26 6.10 -17.54
C GLN A 269 11.24 5.73 -18.65
N PRO A 270 10.45 4.64 -18.47
CA PRO A 270 9.36 4.35 -19.39
C PRO A 270 8.36 5.51 -19.46
N GLY A 271 7.88 5.82 -20.67
CA GLY A 271 6.81 6.80 -20.83
C GLY A 271 5.45 6.23 -20.41
N ILE A 272 4.43 7.09 -20.24
CA ILE A 272 3.06 6.67 -19.89
C ILE A 272 2.51 5.65 -20.90
N ALA A 273 2.87 5.80 -22.18
CA ALA A 273 2.48 4.87 -23.25
C ALA A 273 3.05 3.46 -23.07
N ASP A 274 4.17 3.32 -22.36
CA ASP A 274 4.80 2.03 -22.10
C ASP A 274 4.23 1.32 -20.87
N PHE A 275 3.51 2.03 -19.99
CA PHE A 275 2.98 1.45 -18.75
C PHE A 275 2.12 0.20 -19.00
N PRO A 276 1.22 0.17 -20.02
CA PRO A 276 0.48 -1.04 -20.36
C PRO A 276 1.36 -2.21 -20.78
N ARG A 277 2.40 -1.98 -21.59
CA ARG A 277 3.33 -3.03 -22.05
C ARG A 277 4.07 -3.65 -20.87
N TYR A 278 4.62 -2.80 -19.99
CA TYR A 278 5.33 -3.27 -18.81
C TYR A 278 4.41 -3.86 -17.74
N GLY A 279 3.18 -3.33 -17.64
CA GLY A 279 2.19 -3.66 -16.63
C GLY A 279 1.42 -4.96 -16.90
N PHE A 280 0.88 -5.11 -18.11
CA PHE A 280 -0.03 -6.20 -18.44
C PHE A 280 0.65 -7.44 -18.99
N VAL A 281 1.73 -7.25 -19.75
CA VAL A 281 2.46 -8.38 -20.35
C VAL A 281 3.47 -8.88 -19.33
N PRO A 282 3.47 -10.18 -18.95
CA PRO A 282 4.53 -10.72 -18.11
C PRO A 282 5.86 -10.76 -18.88
N ARG A 283 6.99 -10.52 -18.19
CA ARG A 283 8.33 -10.52 -18.83
C ARG A 283 8.69 -11.85 -19.51
N ILE A 284 8.12 -12.96 -19.04
CA ILE A 284 8.35 -14.27 -19.66
C ILE A 284 7.84 -14.32 -21.11
N VAL A 285 6.82 -13.51 -21.42
CA VAL A 285 6.19 -13.37 -22.74
C VAL A 285 6.89 -12.26 -23.56
N ASP A 286 7.23 -11.13 -22.93
CA ASP A 286 7.95 -10.01 -23.55
C ASP A 286 9.40 -9.96 -23.02
N ARG A 287 10.27 -10.78 -23.62
CA ARG A 287 11.67 -10.95 -23.18
C ARG A 287 12.58 -9.79 -23.58
N GLU A 288 12.27 -9.13 -24.69
CA GLU A 288 13.09 -8.05 -25.27
C GLU A 288 12.94 -6.72 -24.52
N ARG A 289 11.96 -6.61 -23.62
CA ARG A 289 11.76 -5.37 -22.86
C ARG A 289 12.92 -5.09 -21.89
N PRO A 290 13.40 -3.83 -21.83
CA PRO A 290 14.38 -3.40 -20.83
C PRO A 290 13.93 -3.66 -19.39
N LEU A 291 14.90 -3.74 -18.48
CA LEU A 291 14.63 -3.75 -17.04
C LEU A 291 14.17 -2.37 -16.58
N ILE A 292 13.08 -2.34 -15.81
CA ILE A 292 12.66 -1.13 -15.11
C ILE A 292 13.42 -1.07 -13.78
N SER A 293 14.17 0.00 -13.58
CA SER A 293 14.79 0.33 -12.30
C SER A 293 15.03 1.84 -12.22
N THR A 294 13.95 2.62 -12.24
CA THR A 294 14.05 4.08 -12.27
C THR A 294 14.77 4.60 -11.03
N GLY A 295 14.60 3.93 -9.88
CA GLY A 295 15.33 4.28 -8.65
C GLY A 295 16.85 4.10 -8.77
N ALA A 296 17.33 3.07 -9.48
CA ALA A 296 18.75 2.88 -9.74
C ALA A 296 19.28 3.89 -10.77
N LYS A 297 18.48 4.19 -11.80
CA LYS A 297 18.82 5.20 -12.81
C LYS A 297 18.93 6.61 -12.20
N ILE A 298 18.00 6.99 -11.32
CA ILE A 298 18.10 8.22 -10.53
C ILE A 298 19.37 8.21 -9.68
N ASN A 299 19.65 7.11 -8.97
CA ASN A 299 20.85 7.04 -8.14
C ASN A 299 22.15 7.18 -8.96
N GLN A 300 22.21 6.56 -10.15
CA GLN A 300 23.33 6.70 -11.08
C GLN A 300 23.46 8.14 -11.61
N TYR A 301 22.33 8.78 -11.95
CA TYR A 301 22.30 10.18 -12.37
C TYR A 301 22.85 11.11 -11.26
N LEU A 302 22.58 10.79 -9.99
CA LEU A 302 23.12 11.50 -8.82
C LEU A 302 24.59 11.13 -8.50
N GLY A 303 25.28 10.36 -9.35
CA GLY A 303 26.68 9.95 -9.16
C GLY A 303 26.89 8.73 -8.24
N GLY A 304 25.82 8.00 -7.89
CA GLY A 304 25.89 6.77 -7.09
C GLY A 304 26.05 5.48 -7.92
N SER A 305 26.24 4.35 -7.23
CA SER A 305 26.37 3.03 -7.88
C SER A 305 25.04 2.40 -8.28
N ALA A 306 25.05 1.48 -9.25
CA ALA A 306 23.86 0.70 -9.66
C ALA A 306 23.28 -0.19 -8.54
N THR A 307 24.12 -0.56 -7.56
CA THR A 307 23.82 -1.49 -6.46
C THR A 307 23.38 -0.78 -5.19
N SER A 308 23.41 0.55 -5.16
CA SER A 308 22.88 1.38 -4.09
C SER A 308 21.64 2.08 -4.59
N SER A 309 20.52 1.96 -3.88
CA SER A 309 19.34 2.77 -4.14
C SER A 309 19.21 3.80 -3.03
N PHE A 310 19.84 4.96 -3.21
CA PHE A 310 19.46 6.18 -2.51
C PHE A 310 18.56 6.96 -3.46
N ASN A 311 17.30 6.55 -3.55
CA ASN A 311 16.31 7.19 -4.42
C ASN A 311 15.48 8.20 -3.62
N PHE A 312 14.86 9.13 -4.32
CA PHE A 312 13.90 10.05 -3.73
C PHE A 312 12.70 9.29 -3.16
N LEU A 313 12.03 9.89 -2.17
CA LEU A 313 10.67 9.51 -1.82
C LEU A 313 9.73 9.70 -3.01
N THR A 314 8.56 9.07 -3.01
CA THR A 314 7.62 9.12 -4.15
C THR A 314 7.34 10.54 -4.62
N LEU A 315 7.06 11.46 -3.68
CA LEU A 315 6.85 12.87 -3.98
C LEU A 315 8.05 13.50 -4.72
N GLY A 316 9.27 13.22 -4.26
CA GLY A 316 10.49 13.70 -4.89
C GLY A 316 10.74 13.05 -6.26
N THR A 317 10.42 11.76 -6.43
CA THR A 317 10.53 11.09 -7.74
C THR A 317 9.58 11.69 -8.75
N VAL A 318 8.33 11.97 -8.38
CA VAL A 318 7.35 12.58 -9.30
C VAL A 318 7.77 14.00 -9.66
N TYR A 319 8.23 14.80 -8.67
CA TYR A 319 8.75 16.13 -8.94
C TYR A 319 9.96 16.13 -9.88
N PHE A 320 10.91 15.24 -9.63
CA PHE A 320 12.14 15.15 -10.41
C PHE A 320 11.87 14.76 -11.87
N LEU A 321 10.92 13.84 -12.11
CA LEU A 321 10.64 13.31 -13.45
C LEU A 321 9.58 14.11 -14.22
N ASP A 322 8.56 14.65 -13.55
CA ASP A 322 7.40 15.29 -14.19
C ASP A 322 7.18 16.75 -13.75
N GLY A 323 8.05 17.29 -12.88
CA GLY A 323 7.97 18.66 -12.38
C GLY A 323 6.83 18.93 -11.37
N PRO A 324 6.60 20.19 -11.00
CA PRO A 324 5.59 20.58 -10.00
C PRO A 324 4.15 20.28 -10.47
N VAL A 325 3.88 20.42 -11.77
CA VAL A 325 2.57 20.09 -12.36
C VAL A 325 2.33 18.58 -12.28
N GLY A 326 3.34 17.77 -12.57
CA GLY A 326 3.28 16.31 -12.44
C GLY A 326 2.88 15.87 -11.03
N VAL A 327 3.37 16.53 -9.99
CA VAL A 327 2.99 16.26 -8.59
C VAL A 327 1.49 16.45 -8.36
N VAL A 328 0.94 17.59 -8.81
CA VAL A 328 -0.50 17.88 -8.64
C VAL A 328 -1.35 16.85 -9.39
N ILE A 329 -0.99 16.56 -10.65
CA ILE A 329 -1.72 15.61 -11.50
C ILE A 329 -1.66 14.20 -10.91
N TYR A 330 -0.47 13.76 -10.48
CA TYR A 330 -0.25 12.41 -9.94
C TYR A 330 -1.14 12.15 -8.71
N TYR A 331 -1.06 13.02 -7.70
CA TYR A 331 -1.84 12.84 -6.47
C TYR A 331 -3.35 13.11 -6.68
N GLY A 332 -3.71 14.03 -7.58
CA GLY A 332 -5.10 14.23 -7.99
C GLY A 332 -5.69 13.00 -8.69
N LEU A 333 -4.96 12.37 -9.60
CA LEU A 333 -5.40 11.15 -10.28
C LEU A 333 -5.59 9.98 -9.30
N TRP A 334 -4.63 9.77 -8.39
CA TRP A 334 -4.77 8.70 -7.40
C TRP A 334 -5.87 8.98 -6.37
N ALA A 335 -6.09 10.24 -6.01
CA ALA A 335 -7.26 10.66 -5.25
C ALA A 335 -8.56 10.30 -5.97
N LEU A 336 -8.66 10.55 -7.27
CA LEU A 336 -9.84 10.19 -8.07
C LEU A 336 -10.05 8.67 -8.08
N VAL A 337 -8.99 7.88 -8.28
CA VAL A 337 -9.05 6.41 -8.29
C VAL A 337 -9.50 5.88 -6.92
N VAL A 338 -8.89 6.35 -5.83
CA VAL A 338 -9.24 5.93 -4.46
C VAL A 338 -10.67 6.32 -4.11
N ALA A 339 -11.07 7.55 -4.42
CA ALA A 339 -12.43 8.04 -4.23
C ALA A 339 -13.43 7.18 -5.03
N SER A 340 -13.12 6.84 -6.28
CA SER A 340 -13.95 5.97 -7.11
C SER A 340 -14.09 4.57 -6.50
N LEU A 341 -12.98 3.99 -6.03
CA LEU A 341 -12.97 2.67 -5.39
C LEU A 341 -13.71 2.64 -4.06
N LEU A 342 -13.81 3.75 -3.34
CA LEU A 342 -14.46 3.83 -2.04
C LEU A 342 -15.92 4.31 -2.09
N TRP A 343 -16.26 5.26 -2.94
CA TRP A 343 -17.49 6.06 -2.83
C TRP A 343 -18.48 5.86 -3.98
N VAL A 344 -18.05 5.33 -5.14
CA VAL A 344 -18.98 5.10 -6.26
C VAL A 344 -19.95 3.95 -5.94
N GLY A 345 -21.25 4.19 -6.15
CA GLY A 345 -22.30 3.17 -6.07
C GLY A 345 -22.59 2.68 -4.65
N ARG A 346 -22.67 1.35 -4.47
CA ARG A 346 -22.81 0.70 -3.15
C ARG A 346 -21.43 0.54 -2.50
N GLY A 347 -21.40 0.24 -1.20
CA GLY A 347 -20.18 0.00 -0.43
C GLY A 347 -19.19 -0.97 -1.12
N PRO A 348 -17.88 -0.79 -0.88
CA PRO A 348 -16.85 -1.48 -1.64
C PRO A 348 -16.89 -3.00 -1.38
N GLY A 349 -17.15 -3.77 -2.45
CA GLY A 349 -17.06 -5.22 -2.42
C GLY A 349 -15.60 -5.72 -2.31
N PRO A 350 -15.39 -7.04 -2.15
CA PRO A 350 -14.06 -7.63 -1.94
C PRO A 350 -13.03 -7.27 -3.01
N VAL A 351 -13.45 -7.25 -4.30
CA VAL A 351 -12.58 -6.89 -5.42
C VAL A 351 -12.15 -5.42 -5.35
N ARG A 352 -13.08 -4.49 -5.06
CA ARG A 352 -12.76 -3.06 -4.90
C ARG A 352 -11.81 -2.83 -3.73
N LEU A 353 -11.97 -3.57 -2.63
CA LEU A 353 -11.04 -3.52 -1.50
C LEU A 353 -9.65 -4.05 -1.86
N CYS A 354 -9.56 -5.09 -2.69
CA CYS A 354 -8.28 -5.58 -3.20
C CYS A 354 -7.59 -4.52 -4.07
N LEU A 355 -8.31 -3.94 -5.04
CA LEU A 355 -7.79 -2.86 -5.89
C LEU A 355 -7.34 -1.65 -5.05
N LEU A 356 -8.14 -1.25 -4.07
CA LEU A 356 -7.77 -0.18 -3.14
C LEU A 356 -6.48 -0.52 -2.39
N CYS A 357 -6.35 -1.74 -1.87
CA CYS A 357 -5.15 -2.17 -1.17
C CYS A 357 -3.92 -2.20 -2.09
N LEU A 358 -4.09 -2.56 -3.38
CA LEU A 358 -3.01 -2.50 -4.35
C LEU A 358 -2.58 -1.05 -4.64
N VAL A 359 -3.53 -0.11 -4.75
CA VAL A 359 -3.23 1.32 -4.90
C VAL A 359 -2.49 1.85 -3.67
N ILE A 360 -2.95 1.49 -2.47
CA ILE A 360 -2.29 1.87 -1.20
C ILE A 360 -0.88 1.28 -1.13
N ALA A 361 -0.67 0.05 -1.59
CA ALA A 361 0.60 -0.68 -1.53
C ALA A 361 1.60 -0.32 -2.64
N GLY A 362 1.14 0.27 -3.74
CA GLY A 362 1.99 0.68 -4.86
C GLY A 362 2.14 2.21 -4.88
N PRO A 363 1.39 2.93 -5.73
CA PRO A 363 1.54 4.37 -5.94
C PRO A 363 1.46 5.24 -4.68
N MET A 364 0.68 4.84 -3.67
CA MET A 364 0.46 5.65 -2.46
C MET A 364 1.42 5.31 -1.30
N VAL A 365 2.31 4.33 -1.46
CA VAL A 365 3.37 4.11 -0.47
C VAL A 365 4.41 5.21 -0.63
N TRP A 366 4.72 5.94 0.44
CA TRP A 366 5.65 7.08 0.42
C TRP A 366 7.11 6.73 0.11
N VAL A 367 7.51 5.47 0.30
CA VAL A 367 8.82 4.90 -0.11
C VAL A 367 8.80 4.31 -1.53
N SER A 368 7.76 4.58 -2.32
CA SER A 368 7.62 4.05 -3.67
C SER A 368 8.39 4.88 -4.70
N THR A 369 8.80 4.26 -5.79
CA THR A 369 9.48 4.93 -6.91
C THR A 369 8.53 5.03 -8.10
N TYR A 370 8.21 6.24 -8.52
CA TYR A 370 7.51 6.48 -9.78
C TYR A 370 8.50 6.39 -10.97
N PRO A 371 8.12 5.80 -12.13
CA PRO A 371 6.85 5.13 -12.45
C PRO A 371 6.79 3.63 -12.09
N ASP A 372 7.85 3.05 -11.52
CA ASP A 372 7.99 1.61 -11.24
C ASP A 372 6.79 1.03 -10.46
N THR A 373 6.25 1.76 -9.48
CA THR A 373 5.13 1.28 -8.65
C THR A 373 3.76 1.42 -9.30
N VAL A 374 3.60 2.31 -10.28
CA VAL A 374 2.40 2.36 -11.14
C VAL A 374 2.37 1.13 -12.03
N ILE A 375 3.51 0.79 -12.62
CA ILE A 375 3.67 -0.43 -13.43
C ILE A 375 3.48 -1.68 -12.56
N GLY A 376 4.08 -1.70 -11.37
CA GLY A 376 3.91 -2.77 -10.39
C GLY A 376 2.45 -2.99 -9.99
N LEU A 377 1.67 -1.92 -9.82
CA LEU A 377 0.22 -2.00 -9.58
C LEU A 377 -0.51 -2.71 -10.72
N LEU A 378 -0.21 -2.40 -11.98
CA LEU A 378 -0.82 -3.08 -13.13
C LEU A 378 -0.46 -4.58 -13.12
N GLN A 379 0.81 -4.91 -12.88
CA GLN A 379 1.27 -6.30 -12.78
C GLN A 379 0.56 -7.04 -11.64
N HIS A 380 0.42 -6.41 -10.49
CA HIS A 380 -0.28 -7.00 -9.34
C HIS A 380 -1.78 -7.17 -9.61
N THR A 381 -2.38 -6.27 -10.37
CA THR A 381 -3.79 -6.35 -10.76
C THR A 381 -4.03 -7.54 -11.70
N VAL A 382 -3.18 -7.73 -12.71
CA VAL A 382 -3.24 -8.90 -13.61
C VAL A 382 -2.97 -10.19 -12.84
N SER A 383 -1.95 -10.18 -11.99
CA SER A 383 -1.60 -11.30 -11.10
C SER A 383 -2.77 -11.70 -10.18
N ALA A 384 -3.61 -10.75 -9.76
CA ALA A 384 -4.77 -10.99 -8.90
C ALA A 384 -6.00 -11.52 -9.66
N PHE A 385 -5.99 -11.55 -11.00
CA PHE A 385 -7.14 -11.98 -11.79
C PHE A 385 -7.70 -13.36 -11.41
N PRO A 386 -6.89 -14.42 -11.19
CA PRO A 386 -7.40 -15.71 -10.73
C PRO A 386 -8.12 -15.62 -9.38
N VAL A 387 -7.66 -14.75 -8.49
CA VAL A 387 -8.29 -14.50 -7.19
C VAL A 387 -9.61 -13.77 -7.36
N PHE A 388 -9.67 -12.78 -8.25
CA PHE A 388 -10.92 -12.07 -8.57
C PHE A 388 -11.95 -13.02 -9.17
N LEU A 389 -11.54 -13.89 -10.09
CA LEU A 389 -12.39 -14.94 -10.64
C LEU A 389 -12.92 -15.87 -9.54
N ALA A 390 -12.06 -16.34 -8.63
CA ALA A 390 -12.48 -17.17 -7.50
C ALA A 390 -13.49 -16.47 -6.57
N ILE A 391 -13.33 -15.16 -6.33
CA ILE A 391 -14.30 -14.36 -5.56
C ILE A 391 -15.63 -14.27 -6.30
N MET A 392 -15.62 -14.02 -7.61
CA MET A 392 -16.82 -13.92 -8.43
C MET A 392 -17.57 -15.25 -8.48
N LEU A 393 -16.87 -16.36 -8.70
CA LEU A 393 -17.44 -17.71 -8.70
C LEU A 393 -17.95 -18.14 -7.32
N SER A 394 -17.44 -17.54 -6.24
CA SER A 394 -17.93 -17.82 -4.89
C SER A 394 -19.24 -17.10 -4.55
N LYS A 395 -19.73 -16.22 -5.43
CA LYS A 395 -20.93 -15.42 -5.17
C LYS A 395 -22.17 -16.32 -5.12
N ARG A 396 -22.95 -16.25 -4.03
CA ARG A 396 -24.26 -16.91 -4.00
C ARG A 396 -25.22 -16.18 -4.93
N GLU A 397 -25.90 -16.94 -5.79
CA GLU A 397 -27.09 -16.43 -6.45
C GLU A 397 -28.09 -16.00 -5.38
N LYS A 398 -28.53 -14.74 -5.45
CA LYS A 398 -29.72 -14.32 -4.73
C LYS A 398 -30.85 -15.13 -5.33
N LYS A 399 -31.33 -16.17 -4.63
CA LYS A 399 -32.63 -16.74 -4.94
C LYS A 399 -33.61 -15.58 -4.92
N THR A 400 -34.07 -15.17 -6.09
CA THR A 400 -35.13 -14.20 -6.29
C THR A 400 -36.39 -14.88 -5.77
N GLY A 401 -36.53 -14.92 -4.45
CA GLY A 401 -37.78 -15.30 -3.81
C GLY A 401 -38.78 -14.22 -4.18
N ARG A 402 -39.57 -14.46 -5.23
CA ARG A 402 -40.98 -14.11 -5.17
C ARG A 402 -41.47 -14.75 -3.87
N HIS A 403 -41.57 -13.97 -2.81
CA HIS A 403 -42.56 -14.30 -1.80
C HIS A 403 -43.89 -14.33 -2.57
N PRO A 404 -44.61 -15.46 -2.65
CA PRO A 404 -46.02 -15.36 -2.95
C PRO A 404 -46.57 -14.37 -1.94
N ALA A 405 -47.33 -13.39 -2.42
CA ALA A 405 -48.08 -12.49 -1.56
C ALA A 405 -48.74 -13.33 -0.46
N PRO A 406 -48.71 -12.90 0.82
CA PRO A 406 -49.50 -13.58 1.84
C PRO A 406 -50.91 -13.67 1.27
N ALA A 407 -51.38 -14.89 1.01
CA ALA A 407 -52.77 -15.10 0.66
C ALA A 407 -53.56 -14.44 1.79
N LEU A 408 -54.32 -13.41 1.45
CA LEU A 408 -55.28 -12.84 2.38
C LEU A 408 -56.09 -14.01 2.91
N ASP A 409 -55.99 -14.25 4.21
CA ASP A 409 -56.86 -15.19 4.88
C ASP A 409 -58.30 -14.63 4.76
N PRO A 410 -59.21 -15.27 4.00
CA PRO A 410 -60.58 -14.78 3.84
C PRO A 410 -61.35 -14.76 5.17
N HIS A 411 -60.81 -15.33 6.24
CA HIS A 411 -61.42 -15.31 7.57
C HIS A 411 -61.19 -14.03 8.37
N LEU A 412 -60.39 -13.07 7.88
CA LEU A 412 -60.17 -11.77 8.53
C LEU A 412 -61.02 -10.62 7.95
N ALA A 413 -61.83 -10.86 6.91
CA ALA A 413 -62.74 -9.86 6.33
C ALA A 413 -64.13 -9.81 7.01
N LEU A 414 -64.38 -10.65 8.02
CA LEU A 414 -65.65 -10.71 8.74
C LEU A 414 -65.42 -10.67 10.25
N ARG A 415 -64.79 -9.60 10.74
CA ARG A 415 -65.04 -9.11 12.09
C ARG A 415 -65.20 -7.59 12.04
N VAL A 416 -66.46 -7.22 12.28
CA VAL A 416 -67.06 -5.89 12.50
C VAL A 416 -66.18 -4.98 13.35
#